data_AF-A0A4Y7PV33-F1
#
_entry.id   AF-A0A4Y7PV33-F1
#
_cell.length_a   1.000
_cell.length_b   1.000
_cell.length_c   1.000
_cell.angle_alpha   90.00
_cell.angle_beta   90.00
_cell.angle_gamma   90.00
#
_symmetry.space_group_name_H-M   'P 1'
#
loop_
_entity.id
_entity.type
_entity.pdbx_description
1 polymer ?
#
loop_
_entity_poly.entity_id
_entity_poly.type
_entity_poly.pdbx_seq_one_letter_code
_entity_poly.pdbx_strand_id
1 'polypeptide(L)'
;MHGLDDFLTLLTRVKDNGWDKAFPEDRYFSSASQNSDPPYSEPLLSLRRDMEEARVCLKASNEAQRRLKERLRFLRRLSKPLVLQDGIKRLPDDVLAIFFEMGHRTSEVKAGELEFGLSVSRVSRRFRRISLRTPLLWRRFRNDFGKRKLREFISRSGQLDLDVDLDHWSRIPAESFLKLMGETSHRWSSLIIPTSAIATSMTRLGITNLRGCATSPILAMSTCPYGRPQCYLMLME
;
A
#
# COMPACT_ATOMS: atom_id res chain seq x y z
N MET A 1 -5.06 0.00 -40.98
CA MET A 1 -4.91 -1.29 -40.28
C MET A 1 -4.62 -2.36 -41.33
N HIS A 2 -3.46 -2.29 -41.98
CA HIS A 2 -3.11 -3.23 -43.05
C HIS A 2 -2.81 -4.61 -42.44
N GLY A 3 -3.39 -5.68 -42.99
CA GLY A 3 -3.25 -7.06 -42.51
C GLY A 3 -4.36 -7.56 -41.57
N LEU A 4 -5.23 -6.68 -41.05
CA LEU A 4 -6.36 -7.14 -40.23
C LEU A 4 -7.43 -7.81 -41.08
N ASP A 5 -7.73 -7.25 -42.26
CA ASP A 5 -8.71 -7.82 -43.18
C ASP A 5 -8.21 -9.16 -43.75
N ASP A 6 -6.91 -9.28 -44.04
CA ASP A 6 -6.27 -10.54 -44.46
C ASP A 6 -6.37 -11.60 -43.34
N PHE A 7 -6.09 -11.20 -42.10
CA PHE A 7 -6.24 -12.07 -40.93
C PHE A 7 -7.69 -12.48 -40.70
N LEU A 8 -8.66 -11.57 -40.85
CA LEU A 8 -10.10 -11.88 -40.75
C LEU A 8 -10.55 -12.82 -41.86
N THR A 9 -10.05 -12.63 -43.07
CA THR A 9 -10.33 -13.51 -44.22
C THR A 9 -9.79 -14.92 -43.95
N LEU A 10 -8.56 -15.02 -43.43
CA LEU A 10 -7.97 -16.30 -43.04
C LEU A 10 -8.78 -16.98 -41.93
N LEU A 11 -9.14 -16.25 -40.87
CA LEU A 11 -9.96 -16.78 -39.77
C LEU A 11 -11.33 -17.24 -40.25
N THR A 12 -11.95 -16.51 -41.18
CA THR A 12 -13.24 -16.87 -41.78
C THR A 12 -13.11 -18.17 -42.59
N ARG A 13 -12.05 -18.28 -43.40
CA ARG A 13 -11.77 -19.50 -44.18
C ARG A 13 -11.53 -20.73 -43.30
N VAL A 14 -10.77 -20.57 -42.22
CA VAL A 14 -10.52 -21.63 -41.21
C VAL A 14 -11.81 -22.01 -40.49
N LYS A 15 -12.65 -21.02 -40.15
CA LYS A 15 -13.95 -21.27 -39.51
C LYS A 15 -14.89 -22.06 -40.42
N ASP A 16 -14.97 -21.70 -41.70
CA ASP A 16 -15.93 -22.28 -42.63
C ASP A 16 -15.50 -23.67 -43.15
N ASN A 17 -14.18 -23.90 -43.27
CA ASN A 17 -13.66 -25.11 -43.92
C ASN A 17 -12.85 -26.03 -42.97
N GLY A 18 -12.52 -25.58 -41.76
CA GLY A 18 -11.58 -26.26 -40.88
C GLY A 18 -10.12 -25.97 -41.24
N TRP A 19 -9.20 -26.31 -40.32
CA TRP A 19 -7.75 -26.07 -40.49
C TRP A 19 -7.18 -26.84 -41.70
N ASP A 20 -7.55 -28.11 -41.85
CA ASP A 20 -7.01 -29.00 -42.90
C ASP A 20 -7.34 -28.51 -44.33
N LYS A 21 -8.53 -27.91 -44.51
CA LYS A 21 -8.94 -27.36 -45.82
C LYS A 21 -8.46 -25.93 -46.06
N ALA A 22 -8.20 -25.17 -44.99
CA ALA A 22 -7.65 -23.82 -45.10
C ALA A 22 -6.16 -23.86 -45.47
N PHE A 23 -5.45 -24.91 -45.07
CA PHE A 23 -4.03 -25.14 -45.33
C PHE A 23 -3.81 -26.53 -45.96
N PRO A 24 -4.22 -26.77 -47.21
CA PRO A 24 -4.07 -28.07 -47.84
C PRO A 24 -2.57 -28.37 -48.09
N GLU A 25 -1.99 -29.25 -47.26
CA GLU A 25 -0.60 -29.72 -47.38
C GLU A 25 -0.35 -30.47 -48.71
N ASP A 26 -1.40 -31.06 -49.29
CA ASP A 26 -1.33 -31.94 -50.47
C ASP A 26 -1.09 -31.22 -51.81
N ARG A 27 -1.13 -29.89 -51.87
CA ARG A 27 -0.99 -29.15 -53.14
C ARG A 27 0.38 -29.29 -53.81
N TYR A 28 1.41 -29.71 -53.08
CA TYR A 28 2.77 -29.75 -53.60
C TYR A 28 3.24 -31.14 -54.07
N PHE A 29 2.50 -32.22 -53.78
CA PHE A 29 2.97 -33.59 -54.05
C PHE A 29 2.21 -34.37 -55.13
N SER A 30 1.03 -33.94 -55.57
CA SER A 30 0.16 -34.79 -56.41
C SER A 30 0.37 -34.73 -57.94
N SER A 31 1.38 -34.02 -58.46
CA SER A 31 1.50 -33.78 -59.91
C SER A 31 2.77 -34.33 -60.57
N ALA A 32 3.47 -35.28 -59.95
CA ALA A 32 4.62 -35.95 -60.56
C ALA A 32 4.18 -37.11 -61.48
N SER A 33 3.42 -36.80 -62.54
CA SER A 33 3.10 -37.75 -63.61
C SER A 33 3.63 -37.23 -64.95
N GLN A 34 4.90 -37.57 -65.18
CA GLN A 34 5.54 -37.92 -66.45
C GLN A 34 5.45 -36.96 -67.66
N ASN A 35 6.65 -36.51 -68.04
CA ASN A 35 7.10 -36.22 -69.41
C ASN A 35 6.80 -34.83 -69.98
N SER A 36 7.42 -33.81 -69.40
CA SER A 36 7.96 -32.64 -70.13
C SER A 36 8.70 -31.73 -69.14
N ASP A 37 9.92 -31.32 -69.48
CA ASP A 37 10.70 -30.36 -68.67
C ASP A 37 9.88 -29.07 -68.46
N PRO A 38 9.45 -28.75 -67.23
CA PRO A 38 8.76 -27.50 -66.95
C PRO A 38 9.79 -26.39 -66.72
N PRO A 39 9.59 -25.18 -67.28
CA PRO A 39 10.38 -24.02 -66.92
C PRO A 39 10.05 -23.68 -65.45
N TYR A 40 11.07 -23.71 -64.61
CA TYR A 40 11.03 -23.77 -63.14
C TYR A 40 10.42 -22.55 -62.39
N SER A 41 9.62 -21.72 -63.03
CA SER A 41 9.25 -20.39 -62.53
C SER A 41 7.93 -20.33 -61.75
N GLU A 42 6.92 -21.13 -62.08
CA GLU A 42 5.57 -20.93 -61.53
C GLU A 42 5.36 -21.45 -60.07
N PRO A 43 5.80 -22.66 -59.70
CA PRO A 43 5.55 -23.19 -58.35
C PRO A 43 6.24 -22.38 -57.24
N LEU A 44 7.45 -21.88 -57.52
CA LEU A 44 8.22 -21.06 -56.59
C LEU A 44 7.58 -19.70 -56.35
N LEU A 45 6.94 -19.11 -57.37
CA LEU A 45 6.23 -17.83 -57.23
C LEU A 45 4.98 -17.97 -56.37
N SER A 46 4.23 -19.07 -56.52
CA SER A 46 3.06 -19.37 -55.68
C SER A 46 3.44 -19.57 -54.22
N LEU A 47 4.44 -20.42 -53.95
CA LEU A 47 4.95 -20.67 -52.60
C LEU A 47 5.48 -19.39 -51.94
N ARG A 48 6.22 -18.55 -52.70
CA ARG A 48 6.71 -17.26 -52.21
C ARG A 48 5.56 -16.32 -51.84
N ARG A 49 4.46 -16.33 -52.59
CA ARG A 49 3.26 -15.53 -52.29
C ARG A 49 2.59 -16.04 -51.01
N ASP A 50 2.40 -17.35 -50.88
CA ASP A 50 1.78 -17.96 -49.71
C ASP A 50 2.61 -17.72 -48.44
N MET A 51 3.93 -17.80 -48.53
CA MET A 51 4.83 -17.44 -47.43
C MET A 51 4.71 -15.97 -47.02
N GLU A 52 4.54 -15.05 -47.97
CA GLU A 52 4.37 -13.63 -47.66
C GLU A 52 2.99 -13.35 -47.04
N GLU A 53 1.93 -14.00 -47.53
CA GLU A 53 0.59 -13.94 -46.92
C GLU A 53 0.62 -14.47 -45.47
N ALA A 54 1.25 -15.61 -45.23
CA ALA A 54 1.42 -16.17 -43.90
C ALA A 54 2.21 -15.22 -42.97
N ARG A 55 3.24 -14.53 -43.48
CA ARG A 55 4.00 -13.52 -42.72
C ARG A 55 3.14 -12.32 -42.35
N VAL A 56 2.32 -11.82 -43.28
CA VAL A 56 1.38 -10.72 -43.01
C VAL A 56 0.37 -11.13 -41.93
N CYS A 57 -0.20 -12.33 -42.04
CA CYS A 57 -1.12 -12.88 -41.04
C CYS A 57 -0.47 -13.05 -39.66
N LEU A 58 0.77 -13.56 -39.59
CA LEU A 58 1.51 -13.69 -38.34
C LEU A 58 1.78 -12.33 -37.69
N LYS A 59 2.16 -11.32 -38.49
CA LYS A 59 2.34 -9.94 -38.00
C LYS A 59 1.03 -9.37 -37.45
N ALA A 60 -0.08 -9.55 -38.15
CA ALA A 60 -1.40 -9.11 -37.70
C ALA A 60 -1.84 -9.79 -36.40
N SER A 61 -1.63 -11.12 -36.30
CA SER A 61 -1.90 -11.90 -35.08
C SER A 61 -1.08 -11.43 -33.87
N ASN A 62 0.22 -11.21 -34.07
CA ASN A 62 1.10 -10.69 -33.03
C ASN A 62 0.69 -9.28 -32.55
N GLU A 63 0.30 -8.41 -33.49
CA GLU A 63 -0.21 -7.08 -33.17
C GLU A 63 -1.54 -7.14 -32.39
N ALA A 64 -2.47 -8.01 -32.80
CA ALA A 64 -3.72 -8.25 -32.08
C ALA A 64 -3.43 -8.77 -30.66
N GLN A 65 -2.53 -9.74 -30.51
CA GLN A 65 -2.12 -10.28 -29.20
C GLN A 65 -1.50 -9.20 -28.32
N ARG A 66 -0.64 -8.34 -28.89
CA ARG A 66 -0.04 -7.19 -28.18
C ARG A 66 -1.11 -6.26 -27.64
N ARG A 67 -2.08 -5.87 -28.48
CA ARG A 67 -3.21 -5.00 -28.08
C ARG A 67 -4.09 -5.64 -27.01
N LEU A 68 -4.39 -6.93 -27.13
CA LEU A 68 -5.14 -7.67 -26.10
C LEU A 68 -4.39 -7.71 -24.76
N LYS A 69 -3.08 -7.96 -24.77
CA LYS A 69 -2.23 -7.92 -23.57
C LYS A 69 -2.20 -6.52 -22.94
N GLU A 70 -2.17 -5.47 -23.74
CA GLU A 70 -2.25 -4.08 -23.27
C GLU A 70 -3.62 -3.77 -22.65
N ARG A 71 -4.71 -4.16 -23.32
CA ARG A 71 -6.07 -4.00 -22.81
C ARG A 71 -6.27 -4.76 -21.51
N LEU A 72 -5.78 -5.99 -21.40
CA LEU A 72 -5.86 -6.78 -20.19
C LEU A 72 -5.07 -6.15 -19.03
N ARG A 73 -3.87 -5.63 -19.29
CA ARG A 73 -3.09 -4.88 -18.29
C ARG A 73 -3.84 -3.64 -17.81
N PHE A 74 -4.45 -2.89 -18.74
CA PHE A 74 -5.28 -1.73 -18.43
C PHE A 74 -6.49 -2.10 -17.58
N LEU A 75 -7.26 -3.12 -17.98
CA LEU A 75 -8.43 -3.60 -17.23
C LEU A 75 -8.05 -4.09 -15.83
N ARG A 76 -6.94 -4.82 -15.70
CA ARG A 76 -6.41 -5.24 -14.39
C ARG A 76 -6.11 -4.03 -13.50
N ARG A 77 -5.45 -2.99 -14.03
CA ARG A 77 -5.18 -1.75 -13.29
C ARG A 77 -6.47 -1.06 -12.84
N LEU A 78 -7.50 -1.02 -13.68
CA LEU A 78 -8.80 -0.47 -13.31
C LEU A 78 -9.57 -1.32 -12.30
N SER A 79 -9.45 -2.65 -12.38
CA SER A 79 -10.16 -3.57 -11.47
C SER A 79 -9.60 -3.59 -10.05
N LYS A 80 -8.29 -3.36 -9.88
CA LYS A 80 -7.62 -3.39 -8.57
C LYS A 80 -8.31 -2.52 -7.50
N PRO A 81 -8.58 -1.21 -7.73
CA PRO A 81 -9.26 -0.39 -6.72
C PRO A 81 -10.69 -0.86 -6.45
N LEU A 82 -11.39 -1.39 -7.45
CA LEU A 82 -12.76 -1.90 -7.28
C LEU A 82 -12.79 -3.17 -6.42
N VAL A 83 -11.90 -4.13 -6.71
CA VAL A 83 -11.77 -5.37 -5.92
C VAL A 83 -11.34 -5.05 -4.49
N LEU A 84 -10.40 -4.11 -4.31
CA LEU A 84 -9.98 -3.68 -2.98
C LEU A 84 -11.12 -3.01 -2.22
N GLN A 85 -11.87 -2.13 -2.88
CA GLN A 85 -13.03 -1.46 -2.28
C GLN A 85 -14.10 -2.47 -1.87
N ASP A 86 -14.42 -3.45 -2.72
CA ASP A 86 -15.36 -4.53 -2.40
C ASP A 86 -14.87 -5.36 -1.21
N GLY A 87 -13.58 -5.76 -1.21
CA GLY A 87 -12.96 -6.47 -0.10
C GLY A 87 -13.11 -5.70 1.22
N ILE A 88 -12.73 -4.42 1.26
CA ILE A 88 -12.84 -3.57 2.45
C ILE A 88 -14.31 -3.41 2.90
N LYS A 89 -15.26 -3.34 1.97
CA LYS A 89 -16.70 -3.27 2.29
C LYS A 89 -17.22 -4.57 2.91
N ARG A 90 -16.70 -5.73 2.49
CA ARG A 90 -17.15 -7.04 2.96
C ARG A 90 -16.49 -7.50 4.27
N LEU A 91 -15.33 -6.95 4.62
CA LEU A 91 -14.67 -7.27 5.90
C LEU A 91 -15.58 -6.93 7.08
N PRO A 92 -15.66 -7.78 8.12
CA PRO A 92 -16.30 -7.44 9.39
C PRO A 92 -15.65 -6.25 10.13
N ASP A 93 -16.42 -5.58 11.01
CA ASP A 93 -15.96 -4.38 11.74
C ASP A 93 -14.82 -4.69 12.73
N ASP A 94 -14.83 -5.86 13.36
CA ASP A 94 -13.80 -6.38 14.26
C ASP A 94 -12.48 -6.65 13.55
N VAL A 95 -12.52 -7.23 12.35
CA VAL A 95 -11.31 -7.43 11.52
C VAL A 95 -10.69 -6.09 11.12
N LEU A 96 -11.52 -5.10 10.77
CA LEU A 96 -11.04 -3.75 10.50
C LEU A 96 -10.44 -3.07 11.74
N ALA A 97 -11.02 -3.28 12.92
CA ALA A 97 -10.47 -2.78 14.18
C ALA A 97 -9.07 -3.35 14.43
N ILE A 98 -8.89 -4.67 14.23
CA ILE A 98 -7.58 -5.33 14.35
C ILE A 98 -6.55 -4.71 13.39
N PHE A 99 -6.91 -4.46 12.13
CA PHE A 99 -6.02 -3.79 11.19
C PHE A 99 -5.67 -2.37 11.62
N PHE A 100 -6.61 -1.62 12.20
CA PHE A 100 -6.32 -0.29 12.72
C PHE A 100 -5.35 -0.35 13.89
N GLU A 101 -5.51 -1.31 14.81
CA GLU A 101 -4.59 -1.49 15.92
C GLU A 101 -3.17 -1.87 15.45
N MET A 102 -3.06 -2.79 14.50
CA MET A 102 -1.78 -3.16 13.89
C MET A 102 -1.13 -1.97 13.20
N GLY A 103 -1.90 -1.23 12.39
CA GLY A 103 -1.43 -0.02 11.73
C GLY A 103 -0.93 1.02 12.73
N HIS A 104 -1.67 1.24 13.81
CA HIS A 104 -1.28 2.17 14.88
C HIS A 104 0.04 1.79 15.55
N ARG A 105 0.27 0.49 15.80
CA ARG A 105 1.55 -0.01 16.37
C ARG A 105 2.70 0.14 15.38
N THR A 106 2.53 -0.22 14.11
CA THR A 106 3.60 -0.07 13.10
C THR A 106 3.98 1.39 12.82
N SER A 107 3.04 2.29 13.01
CA SER A 107 3.22 3.73 12.86
C SER A 107 4.07 4.36 13.98
N GLU A 108 4.29 3.65 15.10
CA GLU A 108 5.19 4.07 16.21
C GLU A 108 6.61 4.36 15.74
N VAL A 109 7.09 3.64 14.73
CA VAL A 109 8.49 3.69 14.29
C VAL A 109 8.79 4.95 13.47
N LYS A 110 7.76 5.61 12.92
CA LYS A 110 7.92 6.82 12.11
C LYS A 110 7.49 8.03 12.93
N ALA A 111 8.47 8.83 13.34
CA ALA A 111 8.38 10.00 14.24
C ALA A 111 7.44 11.16 13.78
N GLY A 112 6.48 10.92 12.90
CA GLY A 112 5.50 11.90 12.42
C GLY A 112 4.06 11.40 12.33
N GLU A 113 3.77 10.11 12.54
CA GLU A 113 2.45 9.54 12.25
C GLU A 113 1.55 9.35 13.50
N LEU A 114 1.62 10.25 14.48
CA LEU A 114 0.67 10.27 15.61
C LEU A 114 -0.80 10.49 15.18
N GLU A 115 -1.05 10.74 13.90
CA GLU A 115 -2.38 10.95 13.35
C GLU A 115 -3.02 9.69 12.78
N PHE A 116 -2.46 8.49 12.96
CA PHE A 116 -3.02 7.26 12.37
C PHE A 116 -4.54 7.12 12.64
N GLY A 117 -4.97 7.26 13.91
CA GLY A 117 -6.39 7.20 14.30
C GLY A 117 -7.26 8.26 13.61
N LEU A 118 -6.72 9.46 13.41
CA LEU A 118 -7.41 10.52 12.67
C LEU A 118 -7.51 10.18 11.18
N SER A 119 -6.40 9.75 10.58
CA SER A 119 -6.32 9.39 9.17
C SER A 119 -7.33 8.31 8.84
N VAL A 120 -7.37 7.21 9.61
CA VAL A 120 -8.35 6.14 9.36
C VAL A 120 -9.78 6.62 9.59
N SER A 121 -10.02 7.47 10.59
CA SER A 121 -11.37 8.01 10.86
C SER A 121 -11.91 8.94 9.76
N ARG A 122 -11.04 9.48 8.89
CA ARG A 122 -11.43 10.38 7.78
C ARG A 122 -11.72 9.63 6.48
N VAL A 123 -11.38 8.36 6.35
CA VAL A 123 -11.54 7.58 5.11
C VAL A 123 -13.01 7.39 4.73
N SER A 124 -13.85 6.99 5.68
CA SER A 124 -15.28 6.75 5.45
C SER A 124 -16.09 6.83 6.74
N ARG A 125 -17.42 6.93 6.63
CA ARG A 125 -18.33 6.90 7.81
C ARG A 125 -18.18 5.60 8.61
N ARG A 126 -17.96 4.47 7.92
CA ARG A 126 -17.75 3.16 8.55
C ARG A 126 -16.44 3.13 9.33
N PHE A 127 -15.35 3.56 8.68
CA PHE A 127 -14.04 3.62 9.32
C PHE A 127 -14.08 4.54 10.53
N ARG A 128 -14.69 5.72 10.41
CA ARG A 128 -14.92 6.64 11.53
C ARG A 128 -15.59 5.95 12.72
N ARG A 129 -16.69 5.23 12.49
CA ARG A 129 -17.42 4.51 13.56
C ARG A 129 -16.54 3.48 14.25
N ILE A 130 -15.80 2.69 13.47
CA ILE A 130 -14.90 1.65 14.00
C ILE A 130 -13.76 2.31 14.78
N SER A 131 -13.07 3.30 14.21
CA SER A 131 -11.97 4.01 14.87
C SER A 131 -12.40 4.65 16.18
N LEU A 132 -13.58 5.28 16.24
CA LEU A 132 -14.13 5.85 17.47
C LEU A 132 -14.43 4.80 18.55
N ARG A 133 -14.71 3.57 18.14
CA ARG A 133 -14.95 2.41 19.03
C ARG A 133 -13.68 1.65 19.39
N THR A 134 -12.51 2.03 18.86
CA THR A 134 -11.23 1.39 19.12
C THR A 134 -10.37 2.32 20.00
N PRO A 135 -10.40 2.18 21.34
CA PRO A 135 -9.76 3.13 22.25
C PRO A 135 -8.24 3.20 22.07
N LEU A 136 -7.60 2.10 21.64
CA LEU A 136 -6.16 2.00 21.42
C LEU A 136 -5.63 3.10 20.48
N LEU A 137 -6.42 3.51 19.49
CA LEU A 137 -6.02 4.53 18.50
C LEU A 137 -5.90 5.94 19.09
N TRP A 138 -6.41 6.16 20.30
CA TRP A 138 -6.53 7.47 20.94
C TRP A 138 -5.67 7.61 22.20
N ARG A 139 -4.78 6.64 22.46
CA ARG A 139 -3.97 6.63 23.68
C ARG A 139 -2.69 7.46 23.63
N ARG A 140 -2.29 7.94 22.43
CA ARG A 140 -1.07 8.73 22.24
C ARG A 140 -1.34 10.23 22.23
N PHE A 141 -0.59 10.97 23.01
CA PHE A 141 -0.74 12.41 23.17
C PHE A 141 0.56 13.13 22.88
N ARG A 142 0.46 14.21 22.11
CA ARG A 142 1.52 15.19 21.95
C ARG A 142 1.08 16.56 22.41
N ASN A 143 2.04 17.34 22.86
CA ASN A 143 1.85 18.72 23.26
C ASN A 143 1.59 19.66 22.08
N ASP A 144 1.65 19.22 20.83
CA ASP A 144 1.22 20.00 19.66
C ASP A 144 -0.31 20.02 19.48
N PHE A 145 -1.03 19.15 20.19
CA PHE A 145 -2.48 19.09 20.14
C PHE A 145 -3.13 20.19 20.99
N GLY A 146 -4.08 20.91 20.38
CA GLY A 146 -4.90 21.87 21.11
C GLY A 146 -5.74 21.21 22.21
N LYS A 147 -6.03 21.95 23.29
CA LYS A 147 -6.79 21.51 24.48
C LYS A 147 -8.08 20.73 24.16
N ARG A 148 -8.82 21.16 23.13
CA ARG A 148 -10.07 20.48 22.70
C ARG A 148 -9.80 19.07 22.17
N LYS A 149 -8.79 18.91 21.32
CA LYS A 149 -8.39 17.63 20.72
C LYS A 149 -7.90 16.67 21.81
N LEU A 150 -7.10 17.17 22.75
CA LEU A 150 -6.64 16.40 23.91
C LEU A 150 -7.79 15.85 24.74
N ARG A 151 -8.74 16.70 25.15
CA ARG A 151 -9.92 16.25 25.92
C ARG A 151 -10.73 15.18 25.19
N GLU A 152 -10.91 15.35 23.88
CA GLU A 152 -11.62 14.38 23.06
C GLU A 152 -10.87 13.04 22.97
N PHE A 153 -9.54 13.06 22.84
CA PHE A 153 -8.71 11.85 22.78
C PHE A 153 -8.67 11.15 24.15
N ILE A 154 -8.54 11.90 25.25
CA ILE A 154 -8.63 11.35 26.62
C ILE A 154 -9.97 10.62 26.79
N SER A 155 -11.09 11.27 26.41
CA SER A 155 -12.42 10.66 26.50
C SER A 155 -12.53 9.38 25.66
N ARG A 156 -11.98 9.36 24.43
CA ARG A 156 -12.04 8.21 23.53
C ARG A 156 -11.11 7.05 23.92
N SER A 157 -9.99 7.36 24.57
CA SER A 157 -9.05 6.34 25.08
C SER A 157 -9.65 5.50 26.23
N GLY A 158 -10.77 5.94 26.81
CA GLY A 158 -11.49 5.22 27.85
C GLY A 158 -10.65 5.08 29.12
N GLN A 159 -10.38 3.84 29.54
CA GLN A 159 -9.57 3.50 30.70
C GLN A 159 -8.20 2.91 30.33
N LEU A 160 -7.81 2.97 29.05
CA LEU A 160 -6.50 2.48 28.63
C LEU A 160 -5.37 3.34 29.20
N ASP A 161 -4.19 2.76 29.29
CA ASP A 161 -2.98 3.51 29.59
C ASP A 161 -2.60 4.43 28.42
N LEU A 162 -1.97 5.56 28.76
CA LEU A 162 -1.66 6.67 27.87
C LEU A 162 -0.18 6.78 27.61
N ASP A 163 0.17 7.01 26.35
CA ASP A 163 1.52 7.29 25.90
C ASP A 163 1.63 8.81 25.67
N VAL A 164 2.49 9.47 26.45
CA VAL A 164 2.65 10.92 26.42
C VAL A 164 4.02 11.26 25.83
N ASP A 165 4.02 11.97 24.72
CA ASP A 165 5.22 12.41 24.02
C ASP A 165 5.28 13.94 24.02
N LEU A 166 6.32 14.49 24.64
CA LEU A 166 6.51 15.93 24.70
C LEU A 166 7.48 16.34 23.61
N ASP A 167 6.97 17.04 22.60
CA ASP A 167 7.82 17.58 21.55
C ASP A 167 8.42 18.92 22.00
N HIS A 168 9.75 19.02 21.95
CA HIS A 168 10.48 20.25 22.19
C HIS A 168 10.15 21.38 21.20
N TRP A 169 9.59 21.06 20.03
CA TRP A 169 9.23 22.04 18.99
C TRP A 169 7.76 22.45 19.02
N SER A 170 7.00 22.00 20.03
CA SER A 170 5.59 22.42 20.13
C SER A 170 5.47 23.91 20.41
N ARG A 171 4.47 24.53 19.77
CA ARG A 171 4.06 25.92 20.05
C ARG A 171 3.38 26.06 21.41
N ILE A 172 2.90 24.96 22.00
CA ILE A 172 2.20 24.99 23.29
C ILE A 172 3.24 24.76 24.39
N PRO A 173 3.33 25.66 25.39
CA PRO A 173 4.21 25.46 26.53
C PRO A 173 3.93 24.12 27.22
N ALA A 174 4.99 23.32 27.45
CA ALA A 174 4.88 22.00 28.07
C ALA A 174 4.12 22.04 29.39
N GLU A 175 4.28 23.10 30.19
CA GLU A 175 3.54 23.30 31.44
C GLU A 175 2.02 23.35 31.25
N SER A 176 1.53 24.04 30.22
CA SER A 176 0.08 24.13 29.94
C SER A 176 -0.49 22.77 29.55
N PHE A 177 0.29 21.99 28.79
CA PHE A 177 -0.06 20.63 28.42
C PHE A 177 -0.04 19.69 29.63
N LEU A 178 1.02 19.73 30.44
CA LEU A 178 1.14 18.92 31.67
C LEU A 178 0.04 19.24 32.67
N LYS A 179 -0.33 20.52 32.83
CA LYS A 179 -1.45 20.92 33.69
C LYS A 179 -2.77 20.31 33.23
N LEU A 180 -2.98 20.20 31.91
CA LEU A 180 -4.19 19.58 31.35
C LEU A 180 -4.19 18.07 31.49
N MET A 181 -3.05 17.42 31.22
CA MET A 181 -2.93 15.96 31.24
C MET A 181 -2.71 15.42 32.66
N GLY A 182 -2.28 16.25 33.60
CA GLY A 182 -1.88 15.85 34.95
C GLY A 182 -2.99 15.12 35.72
N GLU A 183 -4.25 15.45 35.48
CA GLU A 183 -5.42 14.73 36.03
C GLU A 183 -5.46 13.24 35.60
N THR A 184 -4.88 12.94 34.44
CA THR A 184 -4.79 11.58 33.88
C THR A 184 -3.44 10.89 34.12
N SER A 185 -2.56 11.49 34.92
CA SER A 185 -1.19 10.99 35.17
C SER A 185 -1.15 9.55 35.68
N HIS A 186 -2.15 9.14 36.45
CA HIS A 186 -2.29 7.76 36.95
C HIS A 186 -2.45 6.69 35.84
N ARG A 187 -2.80 7.10 34.62
CA ARG A 187 -2.94 6.24 33.44
C ARG A 187 -1.72 6.30 32.52
N TRP A 188 -0.69 7.09 32.81
CA TRP A 188 0.42 7.20 31.88
C TRP A 188 1.30 5.95 31.97
N SER A 189 1.45 5.23 30.85
CA SER A 189 2.34 4.07 30.71
C SER A 189 3.71 4.43 30.15
N SER A 190 3.78 5.51 29.36
CA SER A 190 5.00 5.99 28.75
C SER A 190 5.02 7.50 28.74
N LEU A 191 6.17 8.08 29.06
CA LEU A 191 6.41 9.52 29.04
C LEU A 191 7.79 9.80 28.44
N ILE A 192 7.82 10.47 27.29
CA ILE A 192 9.05 10.90 26.64
C ILE A 192 9.27 12.38 26.93
N ILE A 193 10.37 12.68 27.62
CA ILE A 193 10.74 14.04 28.03
C ILE A 193 12.04 14.44 27.31
N PRO A 194 12.02 15.46 26.44
CA PRO A 194 13.21 15.86 25.68
C PRO A 194 14.19 16.72 26.49
N THR A 195 13.74 17.39 27.57
CA THR A 195 14.57 18.36 28.31
C THR A 195 14.32 18.34 29.82
N SER A 196 15.36 18.64 30.61
CA SER A 196 15.30 18.71 32.08
C SER A 196 14.35 19.80 32.60
N ALA A 197 14.17 20.90 31.86
CA ALA A 197 13.23 21.96 32.23
C ALA A 197 11.78 21.48 32.39
N ILE A 198 11.39 20.46 31.62
CA ILE A 198 10.07 19.84 31.71
C ILE A 198 9.94 19.02 32.99
N ALA A 199 11.00 18.32 33.41
CA ALA A 199 11.00 17.59 34.68
C ALA A 199 10.78 18.54 35.88
N THR A 200 11.43 19.71 35.89
CA THR A 200 11.17 20.74 36.92
C THR A 200 9.72 21.19 36.93
N SER A 201 9.11 21.33 35.75
CA SER A 201 7.70 21.69 35.61
C SER A 201 6.77 20.60 36.16
N MET A 202 7.09 19.32 35.95
CA MET A 202 6.34 18.19 36.51
C MET A 202 6.39 18.17 38.04
N THR A 203 7.57 18.36 38.64
CA THR A 203 7.72 18.44 40.10
C THR A 203 6.89 19.60 40.67
N ARG A 204 6.94 20.78 40.02
CA ARG A 204 6.14 21.94 40.42
C ARG A 204 4.63 21.68 40.33
N LEU A 205 4.19 20.89 39.36
CA LEU A 205 2.78 20.50 39.18
C LEU A 205 2.36 19.30 40.05
N GLY A 206 3.26 18.73 40.85
CA GLY A 206 2.97 17.56 41.69
C GLY A 206 2.76 16.26 40.91
N ILE A 207 3.25 16.17 39.66
CA ILE A 207 3.14 14.96 38.85
C ILE A 207 4.29 14.03 39.23
N THR A 208 4.12 13.30 40.33
CA THR A 208 5.14 12.39 40.90
C THR A 208 4.81 10.91 40.70
N ASN A 209 3.56 10.58 40.38
CA ASN A 209 3.07 9.20 40.30
C ASN A 209 3.00 8.71 38.85
N LEU A 210 4.13 8.32 38.27
CA LEU A 210 4.17 7.67 36.96
C LEU A 210 4.16 6.15 37.15
N ARG A 211 3.04 5.49 36.80
CA ARG A 211 2.96 4.03 36.82
C ARG A 211 3.75 3.45 35.64
N GLY A 212 4.63 2.48 35.89
CA GLY A 212 5.27 1.73 34.80
C GLY A 212 6.33 2.50 34.00
N CYS A 213 6.49 3.82 34.21
CA CYS A 213 7.77 4.46 34.02
C CYS A 213 8.68 3.87 35.09
N ALA A 214 9.34 2.76 34.77
CA ALA A 214 10.63 2.51 35.36
C ALA A 214 11.37 3.83 35.16
N THR A 215 11.53 4.59 36.24
CA THR A 215 12.58 5.58 36.36
C THR A 215 13.84 4.79 36.10
N SER A 216 14.17 4.62 34.81
CA SER A 216 15.40 3.99 34.42
C SER A 216 16.43 4.87 35.11
N PRO A 217 17.16 4.35 36.10
CA PRO A 217 18.16 5.14 36.77
C PRO A 217 19.09 5.59 35.65
N ILE A 218 19.18 6.90 35.51
CA ILE A 218 19.89 7.61 34.43
C ILE A 218 21.19 6.85 34.10
N LEU A 219 21.42 6.51 32.82
CA LEU A 219 22.64 5.91 32.26
C LEU A 219 22.87 4.39 32.48
N ALA A 220 22.32 3.56 31.59
CA ALA A 220 23.00 2.32 31.19
C ALA A 220 23.46 2.47 29.73
N MET A 221 24.73 2.83 29.54
CA MET A 221 25.39 2.81 28.23
C MET A 221 25.47 1.35 27.73
N SER A 222 24.48 0.88 26.96
CA SER A 222 24.71 -0.27 26.08
C SER A 222 25.08 0.26 24.70
N THR A 223 26.34 0.07 24.31
CA THR A 223 26.81 0.28 22.94
C THR A 223 26.01 -0.64 22.01
N CYS A 224 25.17 -0.04 21.18
CA CYS A 224 24.48 -0.76 20.11
C CYS A 224 25.46 -0.90 18.93
N PRO A 225 25.83 -2.11 18.48
CA PRO A 225 26.86 -2.30 17.45
C PRO A 225 26.45 -1.92 16.02
N TYR A 226 25.25 -1.35 15.82
CA TYR A 226 24.73 -0.96 14.51
C TYR A 226 24.44 0.54 14.47
N GLY A 227 25.48 1.31 14.14
CA GLY A 227 25.51 2.77 14.17
C GLY A 227 24.32 3.49 13.54
N ARG A 228 23.47 4.06 14.38
CA ARG A 228 22.73 5.29 14.10
C ARG A 228 22.79 6.23 15.32
N PRO A 229 22.99 7.54 15.13
CA PRO A 229 22.98 8.50 16.22
C PRO A 229 21.52 8.84 16.59
N GLN A 230 21.08 8.42 17.76
CA GLN A 230 19.97 9.06 18.48
C GLN A 230 20.58 9.91 19.57
N CYS A 231 20.45 11.22 19.45
CA CYS A 231 20.87 12.17 20.48
C CYS A 231 20.01 11.96 21.73
N TYR A 232 20.62 11.41 22.79
CA TYR A 232 20.18 11.68 24.15
C TYR A 232 21.20 12.61 24.79
N LEU A 233 20.72 13.75 25.26
CA LEU A 233 21.49 14.75 25.99
C LEU A 233 22.04 14.12 27.27
N MET A 234 23.36 13.90 27.31
CA MET A 234 24.12 13.95 28.55
C MET A 234 24.25 15.42 28.96
N LEU A 235 23.73 15.76 30.14
CA LEU A 235 24.21 16.90 30.92
C LEU A 235 25.13 16.32 32.00
N MET A 236 26.43 16.43 31.77
CA MET A 236 27.39 16.52 32.87
C MET A 236 27.25 17.94 33.45
N GLU A 237 27.38 18.04 34.78
CA GLU A 237 27.38 19.29 35.55
C GLU A 237 28.36 20.34 35.00
#